data_AF-A0A7Z9M3D0-F1
#
_entry.id   AF-A0A7Z9M3D0-F1
#
_cell.length_a   1.000
_cell.length_b   1.000
_cell.length_c   1.000
_cell.angle_alpha   90.00
_cell.angle_beta   90.00
_cell.angle_gamma   90.00
#
_symmetry.space_group_name_H-M   'P 1'
#
loop_
_entity.id
_entity.type
_entity.pdbx_description
1 polymer ?
#
loop_
_entity_poly.entity_id
_entity_poly.type
_entity_poly.pdbx_seq_one_letter_code
_entity_poly.pdbx_strand_id
1 'polypeptide(L)' 'QHVMMVAAHSFDILGARHSGFRGAYVNRYDLPYDESDYVPDIITRDFYGLCETLEV' A
#
# COMPACT_ATOMS: atom_id res chain seq x y z
N GLN A 1 14.08 12.85 -2.25
CA GLN A 1 12.65 12.77 -2.64
C GLN A 1 12.23 11.33 -2.46
N HIS A 2 11.14 11.06 -1.74
CA HIS A 2 10.66 9.70 -1.47
C HIS A 2 9.47 9.39 -2.40
N VAL A 3 9.47 8.22 -3.03
CA VAL A 3 8.37 7.74 -3.89
C VAL A 3 7.60 6.66 -3.14
N MET A 4 6.27 6.63 -3.35
CA MET A 4 5.38 5.61 -2.80
C MET A 4 4.67 4.88 -3.94
N MET A 5 4.72 3.55 -3.91
CA MET A 5 3.87 2.71 -4.75
C MET A 5 2.46 2.67 -4.16
N VAL A 6 1.45 2.93 -4.97
CA VAL A 6 0.03 2.79 -4.60
C VAL A 6 -0.60 1.75 -5.51
N ALA A 7 -1.08 0.64 -4.95
CA ALA A 7 -1.63 -0.46 -5.73
C ALA A 7 -2.77 -1.17 -4.99
N ALA A 8 -3.68 -1.79 -5.77
CA ALA A 8 -4.78 -2.61 -5.25
C ALA A 8 -4.46 -4.10 -5.23
N HIS A 9 -3.29 -4.50 -5.74
CA HIS A 9 -2.78 -5.86 -5.65
C HIS A 9 -1.64 -5.91 -4.63
N SER A 10 -1.67 -6.90 -3.73
CA SER A 10 -0.69 -7.03 -2.65
C SER A 10 0.73 -7.28 -3.18
N PHE A 11 0.89 -8.05 -4.26
CA PHE A 11 2.20 -8.38 -4.82
C PHE A 11 2.98 -7.16 -5.34
N ASP A 12 2.29 -6.13 -5.87
CA ASP A 12 2.93 -4.89 -6.31
C ASP A 12 3.49 -4.12 -5.11
N ILE A 13 2.76 -4.14 -3.99
CA ILE A 13 3.21 -3.52 -2.75
C ILE A 13 4.35 -4.32 -2.14
N LEU A 14 4.25 -5.64 -2.10
CA LEU A 14 5.32 -6.53 -1.68
C LEU A 14 6.62 -6.25 -2.46
N GLY A 15 6.54 -6.18 -3.79
CA GLY A 15 7.68 -5.86 -4.65
C GLY A 15 8.26 -4.48 -4.37
N ALA A 16 7.41 -3.47 -4.15
CA ALA A 16 7.85 -2.12 -3.79
C ALA A 16 8.57 -2.09 -2.42
N ARG A 17 8.00 -2.76 -1.40
CA ARG A 17 8.60 -2.86 -0.07
C ARG A 17 9.92 -3.63 -0.10
N HIS A 18 9.98 -4.72 -0.85
CA HIS A 18 11.20 -5.49 -1.05
C HIS A 18 12.30 -4.67 -1.74
N SER A 19 11.92 -3.77 -2.64
CA SER A 19 12.83 -2.86 -3.35
C SER A 19 13.22 -1.61 -2.54
N GLY A 20 12.74 -1.47 -1.30
CA GLY A 20 13.05 -0.35 -0.41
C GLY A 20 12.20 0.91 -0.63
N PHE A 21 11.11 0.82 -1.40
CA PHE A 21 10.15 1.91 -1.56
C PHE A 21 9.06 1.89 -0.49
N ARG A 22 8.36 3.02 -0.35
CA ARG A 22 7.11 3.08 0.42
C ARG A 22 5.98 2.42 -0.37
N GLY A 23 4.99 1.87 0.33
CA GLY A 23 3.85 1.19 -0.26
C GLY A 23 2.53 1.53 0.44
N ALA A 24 1.50 1.89 -0.33
CA ALA A 24 0.12 2.02 0.13
C ALA A 24 -0.76 1.00 -0.59
N TYR A 25 -1.36 0.11 0.19
CA TYR A 25 -2.27 -0.91 -0.30
C TYR A 25 -3.71 -0.43 -0.26
N VAL A 26 -4.36 -0.38 -1.42
CA VAL A 26 -5.78 0.00 -1.53
C VAL A 26 -6.64 -1.25 -1.56
N ASN A 27 -7.03 -1.69 -0.37
CA ASN A 27 -7.82 -2.90 -0.14
C ASN A 27 -9.32 -2.62 -0.25
N ARG A 28 -9.81 -2.58 -1.48
CA ARG A 28 -11.24 -2.30 -1.78
C ARG A 28 -12.20 -3.38 -1.29
N TYR A 29 -11.70 -4.60 -1.12
CA TYR A 29 -12.49 -5.80 -0.91
C TYR A 29 -12.19 -6.50 0.42
N ASP A 30 -11.41 -5.88 1.30
CA ASP A 30 -10.98 -6.45 2.59
C ASP A 30 -10.34 -7.85 2.45
N LEU A 31 -9.51 -8.00 1.41
CA LEU A 31 -8.77 -9.24 1.14
C LEU A 31 -7.61 -9.40 2.12
N PRO A 32 -7.23 -10.64 2.47
CA PRO A 32 -6.01 -10.89 3.23
C PRO A 32 -4.78 -10.37 2.45
N TYR A 33 -3.82 -9.84 3.19
CA TYR A 33 -2.51 -9.50 2.64
C TYR A 33 -1.59 -10.73 2.64
N ASP A 34 -0.58 -10.73 1.77
CA ASP A 34 0.38 -11.84 1.68
C ASP A 34 1.13 -12.04 3.00
N GLU A 35 1.33 -13.30 3.41
CA GLU A 35 2.11 -13.64 4.60
C GLU A 35 3.59 -13.30 4.38
N SER A 36 4.00 -12.09 4.78
CA SER A 36 5.35 -11.58 4.58
C SER A 36 5.73 -10.53 5.63
N ASP A 37 7.02 -10.45 5.95
CA ASP A 37 7.59 -9.35 6.74
C ASP A 37 7.53 -7.99 6.00
N TYR A 38 7.34 -8.02 4.68
CA TYR A 38 7.26 -6.83 3.83
C TYR A 38 5.81 -6.31 3.74
N VAL A 39 5.39 -5.65 4.82
CA VAL A 39 4.04 -5.06 4.95
C VAL A 39 3.96 -3.64 4.34
N PRO A 40 2.77 -3.22 3.85
CA PRO A 40 2.51 -1.85 3.42
C PRO A 40 2.74 -0.85 4.56
N ASP A 41 3.09 0.40 4.21
CA ASP A 41 3.10 1.51 5.16
C ASP A 41 1.68 2.00 5.47
N ILE A 42 0.77 1.93 4.50
CA ILE A 42 -0.62 2.40 4.59
C ILE A 42 -1.55 1.35 3.99
N ILE A 43 -2.66 1.06 4.66
CA ILE A 43 -3.77 0.27 4.11
C ILE A 43 -5.02 1.13 4.15
N THR A 44 -5.67 1.30 3.01
CA THR A 44 -6.89 2.11 2.88
C THR A 44 -7.91 1.38 2.02
N ARG A 45 -9.20 1.67 2.19
CA ARG A 45 -10.27 1.05 1.41
C ARG A 45 -10.37 1.64 -0.01
N ASP A 46 -10.10 2.92 -0.14
CA ASP A 46 -10.24 3.69 -1.37
C ASP A 46 -9.27 4.87 -1.40
N PHE A 47 -9.32 5.65 -2.48
CA PHE A 47 -8.45 6.82 -2.65
C PHE A 47 -8.87 8.01 -1.79
N TYR A 48 -10.12 8.11 -1.33
CA TYR A 48 -10.52 9.18 -0.42
C TYR A 48 -9.84 8.98 0.94
N GLY A 49 -9.88 7.76 1.48
CA GLY A 49 -9.16 7.43 2.72
C GLY A 49 -7.64 7.55 2.57
N LEU A 50 -7.10 7.29 1.36
CA LEU A 50 -5.69 7.52 1.09
C LEU A 50 -5.33 9.01 1.09
N CYS A 51 -6.13 9.85 0.42
CA CYS A 51 -5.96 11.31 0.44
C CYS A 51 -6.04 11.87 1.87
N GLU A 52 -7.02 11.42 2.65
CA GLU A 52 -7.15 11.79 4.07
C GLU A 52 -5.90 11.40 4.89
N THR A 53 -5.40 10.18 4.69
CA THR A 53 -4.18 9.69 5.39
C THR A 53 -2.92 10.47 4.98
N LEU A 54 -2.86 10.94 3.73
CA LEU A 54 -1.73 11.68 3.17
C LEU A 54 -1.84 13.20 3.36
N GLU A 55 -2.98 13.69 3.87
CA GLU A 55 -3.29 15.12 4.01
C GLU A 55 -3.20 15.89 2.68
N VAL A 56 -3.72 15.30 1.59
CA VAL A 56 -3.73 15.88 0.23
C VAL A 56 -5.13 16.00 -0.39
#